data_AF-A0A349JCR6-F1
#
_entry.id   AF-A0A349JCR6-F1
#
_cell.length_a   1.000
_cell.length_b   1.000
_cell.length_c   1.000
_cell.angle_alpha   90.00
_cell.angle_beta   90.00
_cell.angle_gamma   90.00
#
_symmetry.space_group_name_H-M   'P 1'
#
loop_
_entity.id
_entity.type
_entity.pdbx_description
1 polymer ?
#
loop_
_entity_poly.entity_id
_entity_poly.type
_entity_poly.pdbx_seq_one_letter_code
_entity_poly.pdbx_strand_id
1 'polypeptide(L)'
;MKLGLLLLFSLTAAAAEPAWDWLPRAADDDRPCEIHLTAADAWRADPAAGLTSERSADQLVLRFEPRLTRRIRVAGPDQRSLAIRLVEPGAARGLACDATGRLSLGGESVILSVPRREAAADRRWGIIRLFDRSEPQPCTVRLSTAGGPSGTAQLTALIALAQATEVHGAAVLVELPGEDRFAAWKHREYRQALAWLVADCAARGALRIVLVEPFCPQVDEPLLVPLRQQVRDVANAYRCPAIDTTALGDHRWWESAPGLLGQQLNRVGTSEASRLLGAWLPRGG
;
A
#
# COMPACT_ATOMS: atom_id res chain seq x y z
N MET A 1 19.34 66.96 -5.29
CA MET A 1 18.83 66.00 -6.30
C MET A 1 19.23 64.59 -5.88
N LYS A 2 18.28 63.80 -5.38
CA LYS A 2 18.47 62.37 -5.09
C LYS A 2 17.46 61.62 -5.96
N LEU A 3 17.95 60.86 -6.96
CA LEU A 3 17.14 59.89 -7.70
C LEU A 3 16.83 58.73 -6.75
N GLY A 4 15.54 58.52 -6.47
CA GLY A 4 15.06 57.32 -5.79
C GLY A 4 14.88 56.19 -6.80
N LEU A 5 15.73 55.16 -6.69
CA LEU A 5 15.65 53.92 -7.44
C LEU A 5 14.45 53.11 -6.92
N LEU A 6 13.38 53.04 -7.69
CA LEU A 6 12.23 52.15 -7.44
C LEU A 6 12.60 50.73 -7.90
N LEU A 7 12.98 49.88 -6.95
CA LEU A 7 13.12 48.44 -7.17
C LEU A 7 11.72 47.81 -7.22
N LEU A 8 11.22 47.56 -8.42
CA LEU A 8 10.11 46.67 -8.67
C LEU A 8 10.58 45.23 -8.41
N PHE A 9 10.25 44.69 -7.25
CA PHE A 9 10.32 43.25 -7.01
C PHE A 9 9.24 42.57 -7.85
N SER A 10 9.60 42.05 -9.02
CA SER A 10 8.81 41.03 -9.70
C SER A 10 8.76 39.79 -8.82
N LEU A 11 7.65 39.62 -8.11
CA LEU A 11 7.23 38.34 -7.55
C LEU A 11 6.96 37.40 -8.72
N THR A 12 8.00 36.72 -9.22
CA THR A 12 7.80 35.51 -10.01
C THR A 12 7.20 34.47 -9.07
N ALA A 13 5.88 34.29 -9.15
CA ALA A 13 5.22 33.14 -8.58
C ALA A 13 5.91 31.91 -9.17
N ALA A 14 6.73 31.23 -8.37
CA ALA A 14 7.26 29.94 -8.75
C ALA A 14 6.06 29.06 -9.06
N ALA A 15 5.90 28.67 -10.33
CA ALA A 15 4.84 27.76 -10.72
C ALA A 15 4.99 26.51 -9.85
N ALA A 16 4.02 26.30 -8.96
CA ALA A 16 4.03 25.16 -8.05
C ALA A 16 4.25 23.88 -8.87
N GLU A 17 5.17 23.02 -8.42
CA GLU A 17 5.40 21.75 -9.09
C GLU A 17 4.07 20.99 -9.21
N PRO A 18 3.79 20.38 -10.37
CA PRO A 18 2.55 19.64 -10.56
C PRO A 18 2.49 18.51 -9.53
N ALA A 19 1.47 18.57 -8.68
CA ALA A 19 1.24 17.55 -7.68
C ALA A 19 -0.07 16.84 -7.98
N TRP A 20 -0.08 15.52 -7.80
CA TRP A 20 -1.33 14.79 -7.70
C TRP A 20 -2.03 15.23 -6.42
N ASP A 21 -3.19 15.88 -6.55
CA ASP A 21 -4.10 16.16 -5.45
C ASP A 21 -4.63 14.84 -4.88
N TRP A 22 -4.93 13.91 -5.77
CA TRP A 22 -5.36 12.56 -5.41
C TRP A 22 -4.86 11.54 -6.43
N LEU A 23 -4.06 10.59 -5.93
CA LEU A 23 -3.61 9.41 -6.65
C LEU A 23 -3.83 8.20 -5.72
N PRO A 24 -4.80 7.31 -5.99
CA PRO A 24 -5.02 6.14 -5.16
C PRO A 24 -3.85 5.18 -5.31
N ARG A 25 -3.46 4.53 -4.22
CA ARG A 25 -2.38 3.53 -4.21
C ARG A 25 -2.81 2.22 -4.85
N ALA A 26 -4.10 1.89 -4.77
CA ALA A 26 -4.67 0.68 -5.33
C ALA A 26 -6.09 0.92 -5.86
N ALA A 27 -6.49 0.17 -6.87
CA ALA A 27 -7.83 0.20 -7.45
C ALA A 27 -8.24 -1.20 -7.95
N ASP A 28 -9.55 -1.49 -7.91
CA ASP A 28 -10.08 -2.72 -8.51
C ASP A 28 -9.95 -2.63 -10.03
N ASP A 29 -9.56 -3.73 -10.68
CA ASP A 29 -9.30 -3.75 -12.11
C ASP A 29 -10.55 -3.54 -12.98
N ASP A 30 -11.71 -3.95 -12.44
CA ASP A 30 -13.02 -3.96 -13.09
C ASP A 30 -13.90 -2.75 -12.79
N ARG A 31 -13.39 -1.74 -12.06
CA ARG A 31 -14.15 -0.55 -11.69
C ARG A 31 -13.50 0.74 -12.17
N PRO A 32 -14.30 1.77 -12.49
CA PRO A 32 -13.78 3.10 -12.72
C PRO A 32 -12.96 3.59 -11.52
N CYS A 33 -11.81 4.17 -11.84
CA CYS A 33 -10.88 4.81 -10.93
C CYS A 33 -10.73 6.27 -11.36
N GLU A 34 -10.54 7.15 -10.38
CA GLU A 34 -10.37 8.59 -10.62
C GLU A 34 -9.03 9.07 -10.03
N ILE A 35 -8.36 9.94 -10.76
CA ILE A 35 -7.14 10.65 -10.32
C ILE A 35 -7.31 12.15 -10.58
N HIS A 36 -6.73 12.95 -9.69
CA HIS A 36 -6.87 14.40 -9.70
C HIS A 36 -5.48 15.03 -9.76
N LEU A 37 -5.28 15.87 -10.76
CA LEU A 37 -4.06 16.62 -10.97
C LEU A 37 -4.34 18.12 -10.85
N THR A 38 -3.52 18.84 -10.08
CA THR A 38 -3.59 20.31 -9.98
C THR A 38 -3.30 20.98 -11.32
N ALA A 39 -3.79 22.21 -11.48
CA ALA A 39 -3.50 23.12 -12.60
C ALA A 39 -4.04 22.65 -13.95
N ALA A 40 -5.36 22.39 -14.01
CA ALA A 40 -6.08 21.85 -15.16
C ALA A 40 -5.63 22.41 -16.53
N ASP A 41 -5.48 23.74 -16.63
CA ASP A 41 -5.23 24.46 -17.88
C ASP A 41 -3.92 24.09 -18.58
N ALA A 42 -2.91 23.70 -17.80
CA ALA A 42 -1.59 23.40 -18.34
C ALA A 42 -1.42 21.93 -18.76
N TRP A 43 -2.32 21.04 -18.34
CA TRP A 43 -2.16 19.59 -18.51
C TRP A 43 -3.20 18.99 -19.46
N ARG A 44 -2.79 17.99 -20.23
CA ARG A 44 -3.64 17.23 -21.15
C ARG A 44 -3.30 15.75 -21.07
N ALA A 45 -4.31 14.91 -20.88
CA ALA A 45 -4.10 13.46 -20.94
C ALA A 45 -3.95 13.01 -22.39
N ASP A 46 -2.98 12.12 -22.63
CA ASP A 46 -2.88 11.43 -23.91
C ASP A 46 -4.10 10.51 -24.09
N PRO A 47 -4.70 10.44 -25.28
CA PRO A 47 -5.82 9.54 -25.54
C PRO A 47 -5.46 8.09 -25.23
N ALA A 48 -6.31 7.40 -24.46
CA ALA A 48 -6.18 5.97 -24.17
C ALA A 48 -7.57 5.32 -24.11
N ALA A 49 -7.64 4.03 -24.42
CA ALA A 49 -8.90 3.29 -24.40
C ALA A 49 -9.48 3.24 -22.98
N GLY A 50 -10.72 3.69 -22.82
CA GLY A 50 -11.41 3.73 -21.53
C GLY A 50 -10.98 4.87 -20.61
N LEU A 51 -10.12 5.79 -21.06
CA LEU A 51 -9.73 7.00 -20.35
C LEU A 51 -10.60 8.18 -20.79
N THR A 52 -11.22 8.85 -19.82
CA THR A 52 -11.89 10.14 -20.04
C THR A 52 -11.25 11.20 -19.16
N SER A 53 -11.28 12.44 -19.64
CA SER A 53 -10.76 13.59 -18.91
C SER A 53 -11.83 14.67 -18.77
N GLU A 54 -12.00 15.17 -17.56
CA GLU A 54 -12.86 16.31 -17.24
C GLU A 54 -12.02 17.41 -16.61
N ARG A 55 -12.32 18.67 -16.94
CA ARG A 55 -11.69 19.83 -16.31
C ARG A 55 -12.67 20.43 -15.30
N SER A 56 -12.22 20.57 -14.07
CA SER A 56 -12.85 21.37 -13.02
C SER A 56 -11.93 22.56 -12.71
N ALA A 57 -12.46 23.64 -12.14
CA ALA A 57 -11.85 24.97 -12.02
C ALA A 57 -10.31 25.00 -11.84
N ASP A 58 -9.76 24.14 -10.99
CA ASP A 58 -8.34 24.02 -10.66
C ASP A 58 -7.75 22.62 -10.92
N GLN A 59 -8.55 21.66 -11.38
CA GLN A 59 -8.16 20.25 -11.48
C GLN A 59 -8.42 19.63 -12.86
N LEU A 60 -7.47 18.83 -13.32
CA LEU A 60 -7.71 17.83 -14.35
C LEU A 60 -8.09 16.51 -13.66
N VAL A 61 -9.35 16.10 -13.84
CA VAL A 61 -9.88 14.83 -13.33
C VAL A 61 -9.81 13.81 -14.46
N LEU A 62 -9.09 12.72 -14.22
CA LEU A 62 -8.99 11.62 -15.18
C LEU A 62 -9.72 10.40 -14.62
N ARG A 63 -10.66 9.86 -15.41
CA ARG A 63 -11.43 8.66 -15.05
C ARG A 63 -11.10 7.54 -16.02
N PHE A 64 -10.84 6.36 -15.50
CA PHE A 64 -10.47 5.20 -16.32
C PHE A 64 -10.82 3.88 -15.65
N GLU A 65 -10.94 2.81 -16.44
CA GLU A 65 -10.99 1.44 -15.92
C GLU A 65 -9.58 0.81 -16.01
N PRO A 66 -8.99 0.35 -14.89
CA PRO A 66 -7.62 -0.18 -14.91
C PRO A 66 -7.40 -1.34 -15.88
N ARG A 67 -8.42 -2.19 -16.12
CA ARG A 67 -8.34 -3.27 -17.10
C ARG A 67 -8.18 -2.79 -18.55
N LEU A 68 -8.70 -1.60 -18.89
CA LEU A 68 -8.66 -1.03 -20.24
C LEU A 68 -7.46 -0.10 -20.43
N THR A 69 -7.01 0.56 -19.37
CA THR A 69 -5.90 1.51 -19.39
C THR A 69 -4.79 1.06 -18.44
N ARG A 70 -3.69 0.55 -18.99
CA ARG A 70 -2.52 0.09 -18.19
C ARG A 70 -1.49 1.16 -17.89
N ARG A 71 -1.54 2.26 -18.63
CA ARG A 71 -0.65 3.39 -18.47
C ARG A 71 -1.36 4.66 -18.88
N ILE A 72 -1.26 5.68 -18.05
CA ILE A 72 -1.79 7.01 -18.30
C ILE A 72 -0.59 7.94 -18.47
N ARG A 73 -0.65 8.79 -19.48
CA ARG A 73 0.34 9.85 -19.69
C ARG A 73 -0.39 11.18 -19.72
N VAL A 74 0.19 12.16 -19.06
CA VAL A 74 -0.32 13.53 -19.05
C VAL A 74 0.80 14.44 -19.50
N ALA A 75 0.60 15.10 -20.62
CA ALA A 75 1.49 16.12 -21.14
C ALA A 75 1.17 17.47 -20.49
N GLY A 76 2.21 18.18 -20.09
CA GLY A 76 2.13 19.48 -19.42
C GLY A 76 2.86 20.58 -20.17
N PRO A 77 3.02 21.76 -19.53
CA PRO A 77 3.80 22.86 -20.09
C PRO A 77 5.29 22.51 -20.12
N ASP A 78 6.07 23.25 -20.90
CA ASP A 78 7.54 23.10 -21.01
C ASP A 78 8.01 21.69 -21.36
N GLN A 79 7.23 20.97 -22.17
CA GLN A 79 7.48 19.58 -22.57
C GLN A 79 7.53 18.59 -21.39
N ARG A 80 6.99 18.96 -20.22
CA ARG A 80 6.90 18.05 -19.08
C ARG A 80 5.88 16.95 -19.36
N SER A 81 6.15 15.77 -18.85
CA SER A 81 5.23 14.64 -18.92
C SER A 81 5.17 13.92 -17.58
N LEU A 82 3.96 13.63 -17.11
CA LEU A 82 3.72 12.73 -16.00
C LEU A 82 3.21 11.40 -16.54
N ALA A 83 3.60 10.31 -15.91
CA ALA A 83 3.11 8.99 -16.25
C ALA A 83 2.70 8.23 -15.00
N ILE A 84 1.56 7.57 -15.10
CA ILE A 84 1.05 6.63 -14.11
C ILE A 84 1.00 5.26 -14.76
N ARG A 85 1.58 4.28 -14.08
CA ARG A 85 1.55 2.89 -14.48
C ARG A 85 0.62 2.12 -13.57
N LEU A 86 -0.23 1.30 -14.17
CA LEU A 86 -1.07 0.37 -13.44
C LEU A 86 -0.38 -0.98 -13.42
N VAL A 87 -0.13 -1.50 -12.22
CA VAL A 87 0.71 -2.68 -12.03
C VAL A 87 -0.13 -3.82 -11.51
N GLU A 88 -0.14 -4.91 -12.27
CA GLU A 88 -0.81 -6.16 -11.89
C GLU A 88 0.09 -7.01 -10.97
N PRO A 89 -0.51 -7.90 -10.15
CA PRO A 89 0.23 -8.93 -9.43
C PRO A 89 1.21 -9.70 -10.33
N GLY A 90 2.44 -9.89 -9.88
CA GLY A 90 3.51 -10.58 -10.62
C GLY A 90 4.27 -9.69 -11.63
N ALA A 91 3.79 -8.48 -11.92
CA ALA A 91 4.40 -7.55 -12.87
C ALA A 91 5.14 -6.37 -12.20
N ALA A 92 5.43 -6.48 -10.90
CA ALA A 92 5.94 -5.37 -10.08
C ALA A 92 7.45 -5.42 -9.79
N ARG A 93 8.24 -6.21 -10.52
CA ARG A 93 9.69 -6.26 -10.31
C ARG A 93 10.29 -4.85 -10.45
N GLY A 94 11.00 -4.41 -9.41
CA GLY A 94 11.62 -3.08 -9.36
C GLY A 94 10.70 -1.97 -8.83
N LEU A 95 9.55 -2.33 -8.26
CA LEU A 95 8.70 -1.38 -7.54
C LEU A 95 9.45 -0.78 -6.36
N ALA A 96 9.44 0.54 -6.25
CA ALA A 96 10.03 1.28 -5.15
C ALA A 96 8.95 2.06 -4.39
N CYS A 97 9.22 2.37 -3.13
CA CYS A 97 8.38 3.21 -2.29
C CYS A 97 9.23 4.39 -1.79
N ASP A 98 8.71 5.61 -1.92
CA ASP A 98 9.38 6.80 -1.41
C ASP A 98 9.07 7.06 0.08
N ALA A 99 9.68 8.11 0.65
CA ALA A 99 9.50 8.48 2.05
C ALA A 99 8.06 8.89 2.41
N THR A 100 7.21 9.18 1.43
CA THR A 100 5.80 9.55 1.63
C THR A 100 4.85 8.36 1.48
N GLY A 101 5.39 7.17 1.19
CA GLY A 101 4.60 5.97 0.96
C GLY A 101 4.01 5.89 -0.46
N ARG A 102 4.50 6.69 -1.41
CA ARG A 102 4.08 6.61 -2.82
C ARG A 102 4.92 5.59 -3.56
N LEU A 103 4.25 4.81 -4.41
CA LEU A 103 4.86 3.77 -5.22
C LEU A 103 5.34 4.31 -6.56
N SER A 104 6.50 3.84 -7.02
CA SER A 104 7.03 4.16 -8.34
C SER A 104 7.67 2.95 -9.01
N LEU A 105 7.66 2.93 -10.35
CA LEU A 105 8.30 1.90 -11.16
C LEU A 105 8.95 2.53 -12.40
N GLY A 106 10.27 2.50 -12.48
CA GLY A 106 11.01 3.12 -13.57
C GLY A 106 10.80 4.65 -13.65
N GLY A 107 10.62 5.32 -12.50
CA GLY A 107 10.36 6.77 -12.42
C GLY A 107 8.91 7.18 -12.63
N GLU A 108 8.00 6.25 -12.95
CA GLU A 108 6.57 6.51 -13.11
C GLU A 108 5.83 6.27 -11.80
N SER A 109 4.82 7.08 -11.48
CA SER A 109 3.94 6.80 -10.34
C SER A 109 3.13 5.53 -10.58
N VAL A 110 2.83 4.78 -9.52
CA VAL A 110 2.15 3.48 -9.64
C VAL A 110 0.79 3.47 -8.94
N ILE A 111 -0.19 2.86 -9.61
CA ILE A 111 -1.44 2.39 -9.01
C ILE A 111 -1.43 0.85 -9.07
N LEU A 112 -1.63 0.20 -7.93
CA LEU A 112 -1.79 -1.24 -7.86
C LEU A 112 -3.16 -1.65 -8.43
N SER A 113 -3.17 -2.41 -9.51
CA SER A 113 -4.40 -2.89 -10.15
C SER A 113 -4.77 -4.26 -9.57
N VAL A 114 -5.90 -4.32 -8.86
CA VAL A 114 -6.29 -5.48 -8.05
C VAL A 114 -7.42 -6.24 -8.73
N PRO A 115 -7.24 -7.53 -9.06
CA PRO A 115 -8.34 -8.34 -9.56
C PRO A 115 -9.35 -8.59 -8.44
N ARG A 116 -10.62 -8.31 -8.70
CA ARG A 116 -11.68 -8.46 -7.68
C ARG A 116 -12.11 -9.92 -7.51
N ARG A 117 -11.53 -10.64 -6.54
CA ARG A 117 -11.93 -12.04 -6.22
C ARG A 117 -13.35 -12.17 -5.65
N GLU A 118 -13.88 -11.13 -5.00
CA GLU A 118 -15.26 -11.10 -4.48
C GLU A 118 -16.32 -11.18 -5.60
N ALA A 119 -15.96 -10.81 -6.84
CA ALA A 119 -16.78 -11.01 -8.02
C ALA A 119 -16.58 -12.46 -8.54
N ALA A 120 -17.14 -13.43 -7.81
CA ALA A 120 -16.97 -14.88 -7.97
C ALA A 120 -17.21 -15.48 -9.38
N ALA A 121 -17.60 -14.66 -10.38
CA ALA A 121 -17.78 -15.06 -11.75
C ALA A 121 -16.48 -15.02 -12.60
N ASP A 122 -15.40 -14.34 -12.15
CA ASP A 122 -14.15 -14.31 -12.92
C ASP A 122 -13.33 -15.58 -12.73
N ARG A 123 -13.57 -16.55 -13.62
CA ARG A 123 -12.90 -17.86 -13.66
C ARG A 123 -11.39 -17.77 -13.89
N ARG A 124 -10.85 -16.64 -14.36
CA ARG A 124 -9.41 -16.47 -14.64
C ARG A 124 -8.54 -16.65 -13.39
N TRP A 125 -9.11 -16.41 -12.21
CA TRP A 125 -8.40 -16.50 -10.92
C TRP A 125 -8.94 -17.57 -9.97
N GLY A 126 -9.84 -18.44 -10.46
CA GLY A 126 -10.08 -19.76 -9.85
C GLY A 126 -8.82 -20.65 -9.81
N ILE A 127 -7.78 -20.23 -10.54
CA ILE A 127 -6.46 -20.88 -10.64
C ILE A 127 -5.46 -20.37 -9.59
N ILE A 128 -5.69 -19.21 -8.92
CA ILE A 128 -4.83 -18.84 -7.79
C ILE A 128 -5.04 -19.89 -6.71
N ARG A 129 -3.98 -20.66 -6.44
CA ARG A 129 -3.92 -21.73 -5.46
C ARG A 129 -4.61 -21.26 -4.19
N LEU A 130 -5.65 -21.98 -3.82
CA LEU A 130 -6.28 -21.81 -2.52
C LEU A 130 -5.25 -22.31 -1.51
N PHE A 131 -4.79 -21.43 -0.64
CA PHE A 131 -3.89 -21.83 0.43
C PHE A 131 -4.65 -22.76 1.36
N ASP A 132 -4.04 -23.90 1.67
CA ASP A 132 -4.59 -24.81 2.65
C ASP A 132 -4.56 -24.13 4.04
N ARG A 133 -5.67 -24.25 4.77
CA ARG A 133 -5.80 -23.77 6.16
C ARG A 133 -5.38 -24.83 7.17
N SER A 134 -4.68 -25.87 6.74
CA SER A 134 -4.13 -26.92 7.59
C SER A 134 -3.20 -26.37 8.67
N GLU A 135 -2.84 -27.24 9.61
CA GLU A 135 -2.12 -26.94 10.85
C GLU A 135 -0.97 -25.93 10.68
N PRO A 136 -0.70 -25.10 11.72
CA PRO A 136 0.43 -24.17 11.69
C PRO A 136 1.73 -24.85 11.29
N GLN A 137 2.35 -24.40 10.20
CA GLN A 137 3.69 -24.83 9.83
C GLN A 137 4.60 -23.61 9.63
N PRO A 138 5.92 -23.77 9.86
CA PRO A 138 6.88 -22.70 9.68
C PRO A 138 6.83 -22.09 8.28
N CYS A 139 6.81 -20.77 8.20
CA CYS A 139 7.04 -20.03 6.98
C CYS A 139 8.55 -19.94 6.73
N THR A 140 8.98 -20.02 5.47
CA THR A 140 10.39 -19.93 5.09
C THR A 140 10.82 -18.48 4.84
N VAL A 141 9.86 -17.59 4.57
CA VAL A 141 10.07 -16.16 4.34
C VAL A 141 9.23 -15.36 5.33
N ARG A 142 9.83 -14.33 5.92
CA ARG A 142 9.15 -13.33 6.76
C ARG A 142 9.23 -11.98 6.06
N LEU A 143 8.08 -11.35 5.83
CA LEU A 143 7.96 -10.00 5.30
C LEU A 143 7.48 -9.07 6.42
N SER A 144 8.31 -8.11 6.81
CA SER A 144 8.00 -7.09 7.82
C SER A 144 8.74 -5.81 7.47
N THR A 145 8.15 -4.64 7.72
CA THR A 145 8.90 -3.38 7.62
C THR A 145 9.69 -3.13 8.91
N ALA A 146 10.78 -2.35 8.82
CA ALA A 146 11.55 -1.93 9.99
C ALA A 146 10.84 -0.84 10.84
N GLY A 147 9.57 -0.55 10.54
CA GLY A 147 8.90 0.66 10.96
C GLY A 147 9.29 1.87 10.10
N GLY A 148 8.54 2.95 10.25
CA GLY A 148 8.80 4.21 9.57
C GLY A 148 8.11 5.36 10.31
N PRO A 149 8.26 6.60 9.81
CA PRO A 149 7.66 7.75 10.46
C PRO A 149 6.13 7.62 10.50
N SER A 150 5.53 8.02 11.62
CA SER A 150 4.08 8.03 11.78
C SER A 150 3.40 8.85 10.67
N GLY A 151 2.24 8.39 10.22
CA GLY A 151 1.50 9.00 9.10
C GLY A 151 1.90 8.52 7.72
N THR A 152 2.93 7.67 7.59
CA THR A 152 3.30 7.05 6.31
C THR A 152 2.61 5.72 6.10
N ALA A 153 2.22 5.45 4.84
CA ALA A 153 1.58 4.21 4.41
C ALA A 153 2.60 3.04 4.41
N GLN A 154 2.80 2.40 5.55
CA GLN A 154 3.81 1.35 5.71
C GLN A 154 3.48 0.10 4.90
N LEU A 155 2.21 -0.20 4.63
CA LEU A 155 1.84 -1.28 3.71
C LEU A 155 2.41 -1.10 2.29
N THR A 156 2.55 0.14 1.77
CA THR A 156 3.18 0.31 0.44
C THR A 156 4.69 0.07 0.49
N ALA A 157 5.36 0.44 1.59
CA ALA A 157 6.75 0.09 1.81
C ALA A 157 6.94 -1.44 1.91
N LEU A 158 6.03 -2.14 2.60
CA LEU A 158 6.02 -3.60 2.66
C LEU A 158 5.83 -4.24 1.28
N ILE A 159 4.94 -3.69 0.46
CA ILE A 159 4.69 -4.13 -0.92
C ILE A 159 5.95 -3.98 -1.79
N ALA A 160 6.64 -2.84 -1.70
CA ALA A 160 7.90 -2.62 -2.41
C ALA A 160 9.00 -3.58 -1.90
N LEU A 161 9.14 -3.74 -0.58
CA LEU A 161 10.08 -4.70 0.03
C LEU A 161 9.83 -6.12 -0.48
N ALA A 162 8.56 -6.55 -0.58
CA ALA A 162 8.20 -7.88 -1.04
C ALA A 162 8.70 -8.18 -2.47
N GLN A 163 8.92 -7.16 -3.31
CA GLN A 163 9.46 -7.33 -4.67
C GLN A 163 10.96 -7.66 -4.69
N ALA A 164 11.69 -7.30 -3.63
CA ALA A 164 13.09 -7.66 -3.45
C ALA A 164 13.28 -9.06 -2.83
N THR A 165 12.19 -9.67 -2.35
CA THR A 165 12.22 -10.97 -1.68
C THR A 165 11.80 -12.09 -2.64
N GLU A 166 12.63 -13.13 -2.72
CA GLU A 166 12.30 -14.36 -3.46
C GLU A 166 11.21 -15.14 -2.71
N VAL A 167 10.07 -15.35 -3.36
CA VAL A 167 8.92 -16.03 -2.76
C VAL A 167 8.52 -17.32 -3.50
N HIS A 168 9.18 -17.63 -4.63
CA HIS A 168 8.87 -18.83 -5.39
C HIS A 168 9.12 -20.08 -4.56
N GLY A 169 8.10 -20.94 -4.42
CA GLY A 169 8.22 -22.14 -3.60
C GLY A 169 8.23 -21.87 -2.08
N ALA A 170 8.09 -20.63 -1.63
CA ALA A 170 8.18 -20.26 -0.23
C ALA A 170 6.82 -20.30 0.49
N ALA A 171 6.86 -20.57 1.80
CA ALA A 171 5.77 -20.20 2.69
C ALA A 171 6.08 -18.83 3.29
N VAL A 172 5.18 -17.86 3.13
CA VAL A 172 5.41 -16.45 3.44
C VAL A 172 4.58 -16.02 4.65
N LEU A 173 5.24 -15.54 5.70
CA LEU A 173 4.62 -14.87 6.84
C LEU A 173 4.68 -13.35 6.61
N VAL A 174 3.53 -12.69 6.55
CA VAL A 174 3.42 -11.25 6.28
C VAL A 174 2.98 -10.53 7.55
N GLU A 175 3.90 -9.78 8.15
CA GLU A 175 3.62 -8.97 9.32
C GLU A 175 3.19 -7.57 8.94
N LEU A 176 1.90 -7.28 9.16
CA LEU A 176 1.31 -6.01 8.77
C LEU A 176 1.65 -4.92 9.80
N PRO A 177 2.05 -3.73 9.33
CA PRO A 177 2.56 -2.68 10.20
C PRO A 177 1.44 -2.01 10.99
N GLY A 178 1.61 -1.90 12.32
CA GLY A 178 0.66 -1.20 13.20
C GLY A 178 0.58 0.30 12.94
N GLU A 179 1.64 0.91 12.38
CA GLU A 179 1.71 2.36 12.10
C GLU A 179 0.74 2.82 10.99
N ASP A 180 0.21 1.89 10.18
CA ASP A 180 -0.82 2.22 9.19
C ASP A 180 -2.09 2.80 9.83
N ARG A 181 -2.31 2.62 11.13
CA ARG A 181 -3.40 3.27 11.88
C ARG A 181 -3.36 4.80 11.81
N PHE A 182 -2.19 5.38 11.52
CA PHE A 182 -2.02 6.83 11.38
C PHE A 182 -1.91 7.31 9.93
N ALA A 183 -1.84 6.41 8.95
CA ALA A 183 -1.57 6.75 7.55
C ALA A 183 -2.81 7.21 6.75
N ALA A 184 -3.90 7.58 7.44
CA ALA A 184 -5.15 8.07 6.86
C ALA A 184 -5.71 7.21 5.72
N TRP A 185 -5.59 5.88 5.83
CA TRP A 185 -6.08 4.96 4.83
C TRP A 185 -7.59 5.04 4.65
N LYS A 186 -8.05 5.11 3.40
CA LYS A 186 -9.42 4.73 3.06
C LYS A 186 -9.54 3.21 3.21
N HIS A 187 -10.55 2.72 3.93
CA HIS A 187 -10.72 1.27 4.18
C HIS A 187 -10.62 0.42 2.91
N ARG A 188 -11.28 0.87 1.83
CA ARG A 188 -11.26 0.20 0.52
C ARG A 188 -9.86 0.12 -0.08
N GLU A 189 -9.09 1.22 -0.01
CA GLU A 189 -7.75 1.31 -0.59
C GLU A 189 -6.75 0.42 0.15
N TYR A 190 -6.83 0.39 1.49
CA TYR A 190 -6.02 -0.51 2.32
C TYR A 190 -6.29 -1.98 1.97
N ARG A 191 -7.57 -2.36 1.92
CA ARG A 191 -8.01 -3.72 1.54
C ARG A 191 -7.51 -4.10 0.15
N GLN A 192 -7.59 -3.19 -0.82
CA GLN A 192 -7.10 -3.40 -2.18
C GLN A 192 -5.58 -3.57 -2.21
N ALA A 193 -4.82 -2.70 -1.56
CA ALA A 193 -3.36 -2.81 -1.50
C ALA A 193 -2.92 -4.14 -0.84
N LEU A 194 -3.58 -4.55 0.24
CA LEU A 194 -3.32 -5.83 0.90
C LEU A 194 -3.68 -7.03 0.00
N ALA A 195 -4.84 -6.97 -0.65
CA ALA A 195 -5.25 -8.00 -1.61
C ALA A 195 -4.25 -8.13 -2.77
N TRP A 196 -3.72 -6.99 -3.25
CA TRP A 196 -2.68 -6.96 -4.26
C TRP A 196 -1.41 -7.66 -3.79
N LEU A 197 -0.93 -7.38 -2.57
CA LEU A 197 0.26 -8.04 -2.00
C LEU A 197 0.11 -9.57 -1.96
N VAL A 198 -1.05 -10.04 -1.50
CA VAL A 198 -1.33 -11.49 -1.42
C VAL A 198 -1.39 -12.10 -2.83
N ALA A 199 -2.06 -11.42 -3.77
CA ALA A 199 -2.13 -11.86 -5.16
C ALA A 199 -0.75 -11.88 -5.83
N ASP A 200 0.11 -10.90 -5.54
CA ASP A 200 1.45 -10.79 -6.11
C ASP A 200 2.37 -11.91 -5.63
N CYS A 201 2.41 -12.15 -4.31
CA CYS A 201 3.15 -13.28 -3.76
C CYS A 201 2.68 -14.62 -4.36
N ALA A 202 1.36 -14.79 -4.53
CA ALA A 202 0.80 -15.99 -5.16
C ALA A 202 1.17 -16.10 -6.65
N ALA A 203 1.10 -15.01 -7.40
CA ALA A 203 1.47 -14.95 -8.82
C ALA A 203 2.97 -15.25 -9.03
N ARG A 204 3.83 -14.87 -8.08
CA ARG A 204 5.26 -15.19 -8.06
C ARG A 204 5.57 -16.61 -7.54
N GLY A 205 4.54 -17.38 -7.17
CA GLY A 205 4.67 -18.80 -6.86
C GLY A 205 4.87 -19.14 -5.38
N ALA A 206 4.46 -18.26 -4.45
CA ALA A 206 4.39 -18.62 -3.04
C ALA A 206 3.48 -19.85 -2.84
N LEU A 207 3.95 -20.82 -2.04
CA LEU A 207 3.20 -22.04 -1.70
C LEU A 207 2.14 -21.77 -0.65
N ARG A 208 2.43 -20.85 0.29
CA ARG A 208 1.55 -20.45 1.38
C ARG A 208 1.77 -18.97 1.69
N ILE A 209 0.70 -18.30 2.09
CA ILE A 209 0.76 -16.95 2.66
C ILE A 209 0.01 -16.98 3.99
N VAL A 210 0.57 -16.37 5.02
CA VAL A 210 -0.04 -16.21 6.36
C VAL A 210 0.04 -14.72 6.71
N LEU A 211 -1.09 -14.12 7.05
CA LEU A 211 -1.14 -12.72 7.45
C LEU A 211 -1.08 -12.63 8.98
N VAL A 212 -0.19 -11.81 9.51
CA VAL A 212 -0.20 -11.43 10.92
C VAL A 212 -0.93 -10.11 11.03
N GLU A 213 -2.02 -10.09 11.81
CA GLU A 213 -2.75 -8.86 12.05
C GLU A 213 -1.84 -7.80 12.67
N PRO A 214 -1.97 -6.53 12.28
CA PRO A 214 -1.23 -5.48 12.95
C PRO A 214 -1.62 -5.43 14.44
N PHE A 215 -0.72 -4.95 15.28
CA PHE A 215 -0.95 -4.76 16.71
C PHE A 215 -0.43 -3.40 17.19
N CYS A 216 -1.09 -2.85 18.21
CA CYS A 216 -0.76 -1.58 18.86
C CYS A 216 -1.08 -1.68 20.36
N PRO A 217 -0.65 -0.73 21.20
CA PRO A 217 -1.12 -0.67 22.58
C PRO A 217 -2.65 -0.55 22.63
N GLN A 218 -3.28 -1.07 23.69
CA GLN A 218 -4.74 -1.09 23.84
C GLN A 218 -5.41 0.28 23.73
N VAL A 219 -4.70 1.36 24.09
CA VAL A 219 -5.20 2.74 23.97
C VAL A 219 -5.44 3.16 22.51
N ASP A 220 -4.72 2.56 21.57
CA ASP A 220 -4.80 2.83 20.14
C ASP A 220 -5.73 1.84 19.41
N GLU A 221 -6.26 0.83 20.10
CA GLU A 221 -7.06 -0.26 19.52
C GLU A 221 -8.23 0.23 18.64
N PRO A 222 -8.99 1.29 19.00
CA PRO A 222 -10.07 1.79 18.15
C PRO A 222 -9.62 2.21 16.73
N LEU A 223 -8.35 2.64 16.58
CA LEU A 223 -7.80 3.00 15.27
C LEU A 223 -7.40 1.77 14.45
N LEU A 224 -7.13 0.64 15.11
CA LEU A 224 -6.60 -0.57 14.49
C LEU A 224 -7.69 -1.60 14.13
N VAL A 225 -8.80 -1.64 14.88
CA VAL A 225 -9.94 -2.55 14.63
C VAL A 225 -10.39 -2.55 13.16
N PRO A 226 -10.58 -1.39 12.49
CA PRO A 226 -11.01 -1.40 11.10
C PRO A 226 -9.98 -2.03 10.16
N LEU A 227 -8.68 -1.85 10.43
CA LEU A 227 -7.59 -2.45 9.65
C LEU A 227 -7.58 -3.96 9.83
N ARG A 228 -7.67 -4.47 11.06
CA ARG A 228 -7.77 -5.92 11.35
C ARG A 228 -8.95 -6.57 10.63
N GLN A 229 -10.10 -5.88 10.57
CA GLN A 229 -11.23 -6.38 9.79
C GLN A 229 -10.88 -6.50 8.30
N GLN A 230 -10.21 -5.50 7.70
CA GLN A 230 -9.77 -5.60 6.30
C GLN A 230 -8.78 -6.77 6.09
N VAL A 231 -7.90 -7.04 7.06
CA VAL A 231 -6.97 -8.18 7.02
C VAL A 231 -7.74 -9.50 6.97
N ARG A 232 -8.72 -9.67 7.86
CA ARG A 232 -9.57 -10.87 7.92
C ARG A 232 -10.38 -11.05 6.65
N ASP A 233 -10.91 -9.96 6.08
CA ASP A 233 -11.65 -9.99 4.82
C ASP A 233 -10.77 -10.48 3.66
N VAL A 234 -9.54 -9.94 3.55
CA VAL A 234 -8.57 -10.41 2.54
C VAL A 234 -8.16 -11.86 2.80
N ALA A 235 -7.88 -12.21 4.05
CA ALA A 235 -7.51 -13.57 4.42
C ALA A 235 -8.60 -14.59 4.04
N ASN A 236 -9.87 -14.23 4.25
CA ASN A 236 -11.01 -15.03 3.83
C ASN A 236 -11.13 -15.10 2.30
N ALA A 237 -11.01 -13.97 1.60
CA ALA A 237 -11.10 -13.93 0.13
C ALA A 237 -9.99 -14.74 -0.56
N TYR A 238 -8.78 -14.78 0.02
CA TYR A 238 -7.63 -15.50 -0.51
C TYR A 238 -7.40 -16.87 0.13
N ARG A 239 -8.24 -17.25 1.10
CA ARG A 239 -8.14 -18.47 1.91
C ARG A 239 -6.80 -18.64 2.62
N CYS A 240 -6.07 -17.57 2.91
CA CYS A 240 -4.90 -17.65 3.78
C CYS A 240 -5.29 -17.56 5.27
N PRO A 241 -4.48 -18.09 6.19
CA PRO A 241 -4.64 -17.84 7.63
C PRO A 241 -4.36 -16.38 7.98
N ALA A 242 -5.12 -15.85 8.94
CA ALA A 242 -4.82 -14.61 9.66
C ALA A 242 -4.54 -14.95 11.12
N ILE A 243 -3.42 -14.48 11.65
CA ILE A 243 -3.04 -14.65 13.05
C ILE A 243 -3.61 -13.48 13.84
N ASP A 244 -4.50 -13.78 14.79
CA ASP A 244 -5.06 -12.80 15.72
C ASP A 244 -3.97 -12.32 16.69
N THR A 245 -3.72 -11.02 16.68
CA THR A 245 -2.76 -10.35 17.56
C THR A 245 -3.43 -9.44 18.58
N THR A 246 -4.75 -9.53 18.75
CA THR A 246 -5.51 -8.76 19.75
C THR A 246 -4.93 -8.96 21.14
N ALA A 247 -4.52 -10.21 21.43
CA ALA A 247 -3.87 -10.55 22.66
C ALA A 247 -2.77 -9.54 22.97
N LEU A 248 -1.87 -9.22 22.00
CA LEU A 248 -0.67 -8.34 22.04
C LEU A 248 -0.95 -6.85 22.36
N GLY A 249 -2.20 -6.44 22.56
CA GLY A 249 -2.55 -5.06 22.91
C GLY A 249 -2.31 -4.67 24.38
N ASP A 250 -2.15 -5.64 25.28
CA ASP A 250 -1.98 -5.39 26.71
C ASP A 250 -0.81 -4.44 27.02
N HIS A 251 -1.12 -3.35 27.73
CA HIS A 251 -0.21 -2.27 28.10
C HIS A 251 1.14 -2.75 28.67
N ARG A 252 1.15 -3.83 29.47
CA ARG A 252 2.36 -4.37 30.11
C ARG A 252 3.45 -4.79 29.12
N TRP A 253 3.09 -5.05 27.86
CA TRP A 253 4.05 -5.39 26.82
C TRP A 253 4.57 -4.21 26.03
N TRP A 254 3.99 -3.03 26.22
CA TRP A 254 4.39 -1.79 25.55
C TRP A 254 5.06 -0.82 26.53
N GLU A 255 4.94 -1.06 27.83
CA GLU A 255 5.53 -0.22 28.86
C GLU A 255 7.06 -0.21 28.75
N SER A 256 7.62 0.99 28.52
CA SER A 256 9.06 1.24 28.38
C SER A 256 9.71 1.71 29.70
N ALA A 257 8.90 2.33 30.55
CA ALA A 257 9.19 2.72 31.92
C ALA A 257 7.87 2.76 32.71
N PRO A 258 7.86 2.74 34.06
CA PRO A 258 6.63 2.74 34.84
C PRO A 258 5.65 3.87 34.44
N GLY A 259 4.48 3.50 33.96
CA GLY A 259 3.42 4.40 33.47
C GLY A 259 3.63 4.97 32.06
N LEU A 260 4.71 4.62 31.36
CA LEU A 260 5.06 5.17 30.04
C LEU A 260 4.99 4.09 28.95
N LEU A 261 3.98 4.20 28.09
CA LEU A 261 3.85 3.38 26.88
C LEU A 261 4.89 3.79 25.83
N GLY A 262 5.64 2.81 25.35
CA GLY A 262 6.53 2.94 24.20
C GLY A 262 5.80 2.75 22.88
N GLN A 263 6.50 3.06 21.78
CA GLN A 263 6.02 2.84 20.40
C GLN A 263 6.25 1.41 19.91
N GLN A 264 6.99 0.60 20.67
CA GLN A 264 7.35 -0.77 20.32
C GLN A 264 7.10 -1.67 21.53
N LEU A 265 6.97 -2.97 21.27
CA LEU A 265 6.95 -3.97 22.33
C LEU A 265 8.24 -3.90 23.14
N ASN A 266 8.12 -3.97 24.46
CA ASN A 266 9.23 -4.21 25.36
C ASN A 266 9.70 -5.68 25.27
N ARG A 267 10.76 -6.04 25.99
CA ARG A 267 11.33 -7.39 25.96
C ARG A 267 10.32 -8.51 26.24
N VAL A 268 9.40 -8.28 27.19
CA VAL A 268 8.37 -9.28 27.54
C VAL A 268 7.35 -9.38 26.40
N GLY A 269 6.93 -8.25 25.85
CA GLY A 269 6.07 -8.19 24.67
C GLY A 269 6.66 -8.90 23.45
N THR A 270 7.94 -8.66 23.15
CA THR A 270 8.64 -9.36 22.06
C THR A 270 8.68 -10.86 22.27
N SER A 271 8.86 -11.31 23.52
CA SER A 271 8.85 -12.74 23.87
C SER A 271 7.47 -13.35 23.66
N GLU A 272 6.41 -12.64 24.04
CA GLU A 272 5.03 -13.07 23.84
C GLU A 272 4.63 -13.09 22.36
N ALA A 273 5.04 -12.08 21.59
CA ALA A 273 4.86 -12.06 20.13
C ALA A 273 5.59 -13.26 19.48
N SER A 274 6.82 -13.55 19.91
CA SER A 274 7.56 -14.72 19.43
C SER A 274 6.88 -16.04 19.79
N ARG A 275 6.28 -16.14 20.98
CA ARG A 275 5.51 -17.30 21.42
C ARG A 275 4.26 -17.49 20.56
N LEU A 276 3.50 -16.43 20.32
CA LEU A 276 2.29 -16.42 19.50
C LEU A 276 2.58 -16.83 18.05
N LEU A 277 3.67 -16.29 17.48
CA LEU A 277 4.08 -16.54 16.10
C LEU A 277 4.93 -17.81 15.93
N GLY A 278 5.34 -18.46 17.03
CA GLY A 278 6.41 -19.47 17.02
C GLY A 278 6.21 -20.63 16.05
N ALA A 279 4.98 -21.11 15.87
CA ALA A 279 4.67 -22.19 14.92
C ALA A 279 4.83 -21.78 13.45
N TRP A 280 4.82 -20.47 13.17
CA TRP A 280 4.86 -19.86 11.85
C TRP A 280 6.21 -19.24 11.52
N LEU A 281 7.04 -18.95 12.52
CA LEU A 281 8.36 -18.35 12.30
C LEU A 281 9.30 -19.32 11.57
N PRO A 282 10.20 -18.80 10.71
CA PRO A 282 11.22 -19.63 10.07
C PRO A 282 12.06 -20.40 11.07
N ARG A 283 12.23 -21.70 10.85
CA ARG A 283 13.13 -22.54 11.65
C ARG A 283 14.57 -22.28 11.19
N GLY A 284 15.33 -21.49 11.95
CA GLY A 284 16.78 -21.32 11.77
C GLY A 284 17.22 -20.07 11.00
N GLY A 285 16.83 -18.89 11.48
CA GLY A 285 17.52 -17.62 11.18
C GLY A 285 18.50 -17.27 12.29
#